data_AF-A0AAV8EFT8-F1
#
_entry.id   AF-A0AAV8EFT8-F1
#
_cell.length_a   1.000
_cell.length_b   1.000
_cell.length_c   1.000
_cell.angle_alpha   90.00
_cell.angle_beta   90.00
_cell.angle_gamma   90.00
#
_symmetry.space_group_name_H-M   'P 1'
#
loop_
_entity.id
_entity.type
_entity.pdbx_description
1 polymer ?
#
loop_
_entity_poly.entity_id
_entity_poly.type
_entity_poly.pdbx_seq_one_letter_code
_entity_poly.pdbx_strand_id
1 'polypeptide(L)'
;MFTNDERQAERTGKYGTPRLQYLQELVTEFQKATKEDLKERIVANLANFAYDPYNYSFLRQLNVLELFLDCITEPNEKLVEFGIGGICNSCIEPANAAVIMQSGGIPLVIQCLSSPVRNTVSYALGALYYLCNASTQEEILSPEVVRIIREYSAAETVNSSFSNMAKALLDKYVDH
;
A
#
# COMPACT_ATOMS: atom_id res chain seq x y z
N MET A 1 -1.52 17.77 6.70
CA MET A 1 -0.60 17.88 7.85
C MET A 1 -0.74 16.62 8.68
N PHE A 2 0.37 15.96 9.01
CA PHE A 2 0.34 14.70 9.77
C PHE A 2 -0.09 14.89 11.23
N THR A 3 -0.56 13.81 11.84
CA THR A 3 -1.03 13.75 13.22
C THR A 3 0.17 13.66 14.17
N ASN A 4 -0.03 14.11 15.41
CA ASN A 4 0.90 13.96 16.52
C ASN A 4 0.10 13.61 17.79
N ASP A 5 0.79 13.34 18.91
CA ASP A 5 0.14 12.92 20.16
C ASP A 5 -0.90 13.94 20.65
N GLU A 6 -0.59 15.23 20.60
CA GLU A 6 -1.49 16.32 21.03
C GLU A 6 -2.79 16.31 20.22
N ARG A 7 -2.69 16.31 18.89
CA ARG A 7 -3.87 16.25 17.99
C ARG A 7 -4.64 14.97 18.15
N GLN A 8 -3.95 13.86 18.39
CA GLN A 8 -4.61 12.60 18.61
C GLN A 8 -5.40 12.63 19.92
N ALA A 9 -4.82 13.19 20.99
CA ALA A 9 -5.51 13.37 22.26
C ALA A 9 -6.71 14.32 22.13
N GLU A 10 -6.58 15.44 21.40
CA GLU A 10 -7.68 16.37 21.12
C GLU A 10 -8.84 15.69 20.36
N ARG A 11 -8.53 14.91 19.32
CA ARG A 11 -9.53 14.20 18.51
C ARG A 11 -10.20 13.05 19.25
N THR A 12 -9.44 12.31 20.06
CA THR A 12 -9.97 11.24 20.90
C THR A 12 -10.88 11.82 21.98
N GLY A 13 -10.49 12.93 22.62
CA GLY A 13 -11.24 13.54 23.71
C GLY A 13 -11.32 12.64 24.95
N LYS A 14 -12.08 13.07 25.96
CA LYS A 14 -12.11 12.43 27.29
C LYS A 14 -12.62 10.98 27.30
N TYR A 15 -13.50 10.63 26.37
CA TYR A 15 -14.17 9.32 26.33
C TYR A 15 -13.91 8.56 25.02
N GLY A 16 -12.98 9.03 24.19
CA GLY A 16 -12.67 8.34 22.94
C GLY A 16 -11.79 7.13 23.15
N THR A 17 -11.86 6.21 22.21
CA THR A 17 -10.99 5.04 22.15
C THR A 17 -9.54 5.46 21.83
N PRO A 18 -8.53 4.98 22.58
CA PRO A 18 -7.13 5.18 22.23
C PRO A 18 -6.82 4.69 20.81
N ARG A 19 -5.90 5.36 20.09
CA ARG A 19 -5.62 5.06 18.68
C ARG A 19 -5.25 3.59 18.43
N LEU A 20 -4.35 3.03 19.23
CA LEU A 20 -3.96 1.63 19.10
C LEU A 20 -5.16 0.69 19.29
N GLN A 21 -5.99 0.94 20.32
CA GLN A 21 -7.18 0.13 20.58
C GLN A 21 -8.19 0.24 19.43
N TYR A 22 -8.42 1.44 18.90
CA TYR A 22 -9.33 1.63 17.77
C TYR A 22 -8.86 0.87 16.52
N LEU A 23 -7.56 0.91 16.21
CA LEU A 23 -7.00 0.13 15.09
C LEU A 23 -7.11 -1.39 15.34
N GLN A 24 -6.89 -1.83 16.58
CA GLN A 24 -7.07 -3.24 16.96
C GLN A 24 -8.53 -3.71 16.81
N GLU A 25 -9.49 -2.85 17.15
CA GLU A 25 -10.93 -3.11 16.97
C GLU A 25 -11.25 -3.29 15.48
N LEU A 26 -10.73 -2.43 14.60
CA LEU A 26 -10.89 -2.58 13.14
C LEU A 26 -10.30 -3.91 12.62
N VAL A 27 -9.09 -4.27 13.03
CA VAL A 27 -8.47 -5.56 12.63
C VAL A 27 -9.31 -6.74 13.11
N THR A 28 -9.82 -6.67 14.34
CA THR A 28 -10.68 -7.71 14.92
C THR A 28 -12.01 -7.82 14.17
N GLU A 29 -12.58 -6.68 13.78
CA GLU A 29 -13.82 -6.63 13.00
C GLU A 29 -13.62 -7.22 11.61
N PHE A 30 -12.50 -6.91 10.93
CA PHE A 30 -12.14 -7.49 9.65
C PHE A 30 -12.05 -9.02 9.71
N GLN A 31 -11.35 -9.55 10.71
CA GLN A 31 -11.18 -10.99 10.91
C GLN A 31 -12.51 -11.73 11.18
N LYS A 32 -13.49 -11.04 11.77
CA LYS A 32 -14.82 -11.61 12.07
C LYS A 32 -15.84 -11.34 10.97
N ALA A 33 -15.56 -10.44 10.04
CA ALA A 33 -16.49 -10.03 9.02
C ALA A 33 -16.73 -11.16 8.02
N THR A 34 -18.01 -11.52 7.83
CA THR A 34 -18.44 -12.47 6.79
C THR A 34 -18.96 -11.76 5.54
N LYS A 35 -19.26 -10.46 5.65
CA LYS A 35 -19.74 -9.65 4.53
C LYS A 35 -18.58 -8.90 3.88
N GLU A 36 -18.50 -9.00 2.56
CA GLU A 36 -17.43 -8.38 1.76
C GLU A 36 -17.46 -6.85 1.82
N ASP A 37 -18.66 -6.23 1.79
CA ASP A 37 -18.82 -4.78 1.89
C ASP A 37 -18.24 -4.20 3.20
N LEU A 38 -18.35 -4.96 4.30
CA LEU A 38 -17.76 -4.58 5.58
C LEU A 38 -16.23 -4.69 5.54
N LYS A 39 -15.70 -5.79 5.00
CA LYS A 39 -14.24 -5.97 4.82
C LYS A 39 -13.65 -4.83 3.98
N GLU A 40 -14.26 -4.52 2.84
CA GLU A 40 -13.83 -3.43 1.95
C GLU A 40 -13.74 -2.10 2.70
N ARG A 41 -14.79 -1.75 3.46
CA ARG A 41 -14.81 -0.51 4.25
C ARG A 41 -13.72 -0.47 5.32
N ILE A 42 -13.43 -1.60 5.97
CA ILE A 42 -12.41 -1.66 7.00
C ILE A 42 -11.01 -1.53 6.39
N VAL A 43 -10.71 -2.25 5.31
CA VAL A 43 -9.40 -2.17 4.64
C VAL A 43 -9.18 -0.77 4.06
N ALA A 44 -10.20 -0.15 3.46
CA ALA A 44 -10.13 1.24 3.01
C ALA A 44 -9.80 2.20 4.17
N ASN A 45 -10.40 1.99 5.35
CA ASN A 45 -10.12 2.81 6.53
C ASN A 45 -8.68 2.62 7.02
N LEU A 46 -8.21 1.37 7.11
CA LEU A 46 -6.82 1.06 7.47
C LEU A 46 -5.83 1.67 6.46
N ALA A 47 -6.11 1.59 5.16
CA ALA A 47 -5.28 2.18 4.10
C ALA A 47 -5.20 3.71 4.20
N ASN A 48 -6.30 4.37 4.60
CA ASN A 48 -6.30 5.80 4.89
C ASN A 48 -5.45 6.15 6.12
N PHE A 49 -5.49 5.33 7.18
CA PHE A 49 -4.61 5.52 8.34
C PHE A 49 -3.14 5.31 7.99
N ALA A 50 -2.84 4.42 7.05
CA ALA A 50 -1.49 4.18 6.53
C ALA A 50 -0.92 5.37 5.75
N TYR A 51 -1.67 6.44 5.48
CA TYR A 51 -1.12 7.67 4.90
C TYR A 51 -0.36 8.53 5.93
N ASP A 52 -0.66 8.38 7.22
CA ASP A 52 -0.09 9.22 8.28
C ASP A 52 0.97 8.43 9.08
N PRO A 53 2.26 8.86 9.07
CA PRO A 53 3.34 8.18 9.77
C PRO A 53 3.11 7.96 11.27
N TYR A 54 2.26 8.79 11.89
CA TYR A 54 1.83 8.60 13.28
C TYR A 54 1.30 7.18 13.55
N ASN A 55 0.66 6.55 12.56
CA ASN A 55 0.07 5.23 12.72
C ASN A 55 1.05 4.08 12.45
N TYR A 56 2.23 4.32 11.87
CA TYR A 56 3.09 3.25 11.36
C TYR A 56 3.51 2.22 12.41
N SER A 57 3.88 2.67 13.62
CA SER A 57 4.23 1.76 14.70
C SER A 57 3.05 0.87 15.12
N PHE A 58 1.83 1.43 15.19
CA PHE A 58 0.62 0.68 15.50
C PHE A 58 0.26 -0.30 14.39
N LEU A 59 0.38 0.12 13.12
CA LEU A 59 0.10 -0.75 11.97
C LEU A 59 1.03 -1.96 11.93
N ARG A 60 2.33 -1.77 12.22
CA ARG A 60 3.28 -2.88 12.37
C ARG A 60 2.95 -3.75 13.58
N GLN A 61 2.66 -3.15 14.74
CA GLN A 61 2.29 -3.89 15.95
C GLN A 61 1.06 -4.78 15.75
N LEU A 62 0.13 -4.36 14.89
CA LEU A 62 -1.13 -5.04 14.62
C LEU A 62 -1.09 -5.91 13.35
N ASN A 63 0.08 -6.13 12.75
CA ASN A 63 0.28 -6.88 11.50
C ASN A 63 -0.62 -6.42 10.34
N VAL A 64 -0.86 -5.11 10.24
CA VAL A 64 -1.75 -4.55 9.20
C VAL A 64 -1.07 -4.55 7.83
N LEU A 65 0.26 -4.53 7.78
CA LEU A 65 1.00 -4.60 6.51
C LEU A 65 0.80 -5.99 5.86
N GLU A 66 0.87 -7.04 6.65
CA GLU A 66 0.57 -8.41 6.27
C GLU A 66 -0.90 -8.57 5.87
N LEU A 67 -1.83 -7.97 6.63
CA LEU A 67 -3.25 -7.93 6.27
C LEU A 67 -3.47 -7.29 4.88
N PHE A 68 -2.74 -6.22 4.55
CA PHE A 68 -2.82 -5.63 3.21
C PHE A 68 -2.29 -6.57 2.13
N LEU A 69 -1.23 -7.33 2.40
CA LEU A 69 -0.72 -8.35 1.47
C LEU A 69 -1.74 -9.48 1.27
N ASP A 70 -2.38 -9.96 2.34
CA ASP A 70 -3.46 -10.94 2.27
C ASP A 70 -4.60 -10.43 1.37
N CYS A 71 -4.99 -9.15 1.53
CA CYS A 71 -6.02 -8.52 0.69
C CYS A 71 -5.66 -8.46 -0.79
N ILE A 72 -4.36 -8.38 -1.16
CA ILE A 72 -3.92 -8.39 -2.57
C ILE A 72 -4.15 -9.78 -3.21
N THR A 73 -4.21 -10.84 -2.40
CA THR A 73 -4.45 -12.21 -2.89
C THR A 73 -5.93 -12.58 -3.02
N GLU A 74 -6.82 -11.74 -2.49
CA GLU A 74 -8.26 -11.98 -2.53
C GLU A 74 -8.83 -11.79 -3.95
N PRO A 75 -9.90 -12.52 -4.33
CA PRO A 75 -10.57 -12.34 -5.61
C PRO A 75 -11.36 -11.02 -5.69
N ASN A 76 -11.61 -10.36 -4.55
CA ASN A 76 -12.35 -9.11 -4.50
C ASN A 76 -11.45 -7.93 -4.91
N GLU A 77 -11.73 -7.37 -6.10
CA GLU A 77 -10.98 -6.25 -6.67
C GLU A 77 -10.88 -5.02 -5.74
N LYS A 78 -11.87 -4.79 -4.87
CA LYS A 78 -11.83 -3.69 -3.89
C LYS A 78 -10.87 -3.97 -2.76
N LEU A 79 -10.81 -5.21 -2.27
CA LEU A 79 -9.80 -5.62 -1.29
C LEU A 79 -8.39 -5.50 -1.87
N VAL A 80 -8.19 -5.92 -3.13
CA VAL A 80 -6.91 -5.77 -3.82
C VAL A 80 -6.53 -4.29 -3.93
N GLU A 81 -7.45 -3.43 -4.42
CA GLU A 81 -7.23 -1.99 -4.60
C GLU A 81 -6.85 -1.32 -3.27
N PHE A 82 -7.58 -1.59 -2.18
CA PHE A 82 -7.29 -0.99 -0.89
C PHE A 82 -6.06 -1.60 -0.21
N GLY A 83 -5.79 -2.89 -0.41
CA GLY A 83 -4.58 -3.56 0.06
C GLY A 83 -3.33 -2.91 -0.52
N ILE A 84 -3.24 -2.83 -1.86
CA ILE A 84 -2.08 -2.19 -2.51
C ILE A 84 -2.00 -0.69 -2.18
N GLY A 85 -3.14 -0.02 -2.00
CA GLY A 85 -3.18 1.38 -1.54
C GLY A 85 -2.57 1.55 -0.15
N GLY A 86 -2.87 0.65 0.78
CA GLY A 86 -2.28 0.63 2.13
C GLY A 86 -0.77 0.38 2.11
N ILE A 87 -0.30 -0.53 1.25
CA ILE A 87 1.12 -0.77 1.01
C ILE A 87 1.80 0.48 0.45
N CYS A 88 1.26 1.07 -0.61
CA CYS A 88 1.80 2.27 -1.24
C CYS A 88 1.92 3.44 -0.25
N ASN A 89 0.90 3.63 0.61
CA ASN A 89 0.88 4.71 1.59
C ASN A 89 1.91 4.54 2.73
N SER A 90 2.35 3.31 3.00
CA SER A 90 3.19 2.98 4.16
C SER A 90 4.64 2.64 3.81
N CYS A 91 4.92 2.20 2.58
CA CYS A 91 6.22 1.66 2.17
C CYS A 91 7.36 2.70 2.05
N ILE A 92 7.06 4.00 2.13
CA ILE A 92 8.10 5.04 2.20
C ILE A 92 8.93 4.94 3.49
N GLU A 93 8.36 4.40 4.57
CA GLU A 93 9.05 4.17 5.83
C GLU A 93 9.89 2.89 5.74
N PRO A 94 11.22 2.95 5.97
CA PRO A 94 12.10 1.79 5.87
C PRO A 94 11.67 0.61 6.74
N ALA A 95 11.16 0.86 7.96
CA ALA A 95 10.68 -0.20 8.83
C ALA A 95 9.44 -0.92 8.27
N ASN A 96 8.56 -0.21 7.56
CA ASN A 96 7.40 -0.82 6.90
C ASN A 96 7.84 -1.58 5.64
N ALA A 97 8.70 -0.98 4.82
CA ALA A 97 9.27 -1.62 3.63
C ALA A 97 9.94 -2.96 3.98
N ALA A 98 10.70 -3.01 5.08
CA ALA A 98 11.34 -4.23 5.55
C ALA A 98 10.32 -5.34 5.88
N VAL A 99 9.23 -5.02 6.58
CA VAL A 99 8.16 -5.98 6.88
C VAL A 99 7.51 -6.48 5.58
N ILE A 100 7.17 -5.57 4.67
CA ILE A 100 6.54 -5.90 3.39
C ILE A 100 7.43 -6.86 2.57
N MET A 101 8.73 -6.59 2.51
CA MET A 101 9.69 -7.45 1.81
C MET A 101 9.85 -8.82 2.48
N GLN A 102 9.98 -8.85 3.81
CA GLN A 102 10.12 -10.09 4.57
C GLN A 102 8.89 -10.99 4.47
N SER A 103 7.71 -10.40 4.31
CA SER A 103 6.44 -11.11 4.10
C SER A 103 6.17 -11.48 2.64
N GLY A 104 7.16 -11.37 1.74
CA GLY A 104 7.03 -11.78 0.34
C GLY A 104 6.16 -10.83 -0.50
N GLY A 105 6.11 -9.54 -0.15
CA GLY A 105 5.24 -8.57 -0.81
C GLY A 105 5.67 -8.15 -2.22
N ILE A 106 6.94 -8.31 -2.61
CA ILE A 106 7.43 -7.84 -3.93
C ILE A 106 6.70 -8.52 -5.10
N PRO A 107 6.61 -9.87 -5.17
CA PRO A 107 5.83 -10.53 -6.22
C PRO A 107 4.37 -10.07 -6.28
N LEU A 108 3.73 -9.84 -5.13
CA LEU A 108 2.34 -9.43 -5.03
C LEU A 108 2.14 -8.00 -5.59
N VAL A 109 3.05 -7.09 -5.25
CA VAL A 109 3.04 -5.72 -5.78
C VAL A 109 3.28 -5.71 -7.29
N ILE A 110 4.18 -6.55 -7.80
CA ILE A 110 4.43 -6.70 -9.24
C ILE A 110 3.18 -7.22 -9.95
N GLN A 111 2.51 -8.24 -9.40
CA GLN A 111 1.27 -8.79 -9.95
C GLN A 111 0.19 -7.71 -10.12
N CYS A 112 0.10 -6.76 -9.18
CA CYS A 112 -0.86 -5.65 -9.25
C CYS A 112 -0.69 -4.77 -10.50
N LEU A 113 0.49 -4.78 -11.16
CA LEU A 113 0.68 -4.07 -12.43
C LEU A 113 -0.22 -4.60 -13.54
N SER A 114 -0.63 -5.87 -13.51
CA SER A 114 -1.53 -6.45 -14.53
C SER A 114 -3.01 -6.27 -14.22
N SER A 115 -3.36 -5.53 -13.17
CA SER A 115 -4.75 -5.34 -12.76
C SER A 115 -5.58 -4.54 -13.79
N PRO A 116 -6.85 -4.91 -14.04
CA PRO A 116 -7.75 -4.08 -14.84
C PRO A 116 -8.15 -2.80 -14.09
N VAL A 117 -7.95 -2.76 -12.77
CA VAL A 117 -8.28 -1.61 -11.92
C VAL A 117 -7.14 -0.61 -11.96
N ARG A 118 -7.39 0.50 -12.64
CA ARG A 118 -6.47 1.64 -12.80
C ARG A 118 -5.76 2.07 -11.50
N ASN A 119 -6.51 2.24 -10.41
CA ASN A 119 -5.93 2.65 -9.12
C ASN A 119 -4.96 1.61 -8.55
N THR A 120 -5.25 0.31 -8.75
CA THR A 120 -4.37 -0.77 -8.30
C THR A 120 -3.01 -0.66 -8.99
N VAL A 121 -3.00 -0.41 -10.30
CA VAL A 121 -1.76 -0.18 -11.06
C VAL A 121 -1.02 1.07 -10.58
N SER A 122 -1.74 2.19 -10.33
CA SER A 122 -1.12 3.41 -9.77
C SER A 122 -0.38 3.16 -8.47
N TYR A 123 -1.05 2.48 -7.53
CA TYR A 123 -0.49 2.18 -6.22
C TYR A 123 0.65 1.19 -6.31
N ALA A 124 0.58 0.22 -7.23
CA ALA A 124 1.67 -0.71 -7.48
C ALA A 124 2.93 0.02 -7.98
N LEU A 125 2.81 0.89 -8.99
CA LEU A 125 3.93 1.70 -9.48
C LEU A 125 4.54 2.57 -8.37
N GLY A 126 3.69 3.20 -7.56
CA GLY A 126 4.14 4.00 -6.41
C GLY A 126 4.84 3.18 -5.34
N ALA A 127 4.31 2.00 -5.02
CA ALA A 127 4.95 1.08 -4.07
C ALA A 127 6.30 0.60 -4.60
N LEU A 128 6.40 0.18 -5.86
CA LEU A 128 7.66 -0.25 -6.47
C LEU A 128 8.72 0.86 -6.47
N TYR A 129 8.33 2.11 -6.68
CA TYR A 129 9.25 3.25 -6.61
C TYR A 129 9.97 3.34 -5.26
N TYR A 130 9.27 3.08 -4.15
CA TYR A 130 9.84 3.11 -2.80
C TYR A 130 10.47 1.79 -2.36
N LEU A 131 9.92 0.65 -2.81
CA LEU A 131 10.40 -0.68 -2.46
C LEU A 131 11.64 -1.11 -3.24
N CYS A 132 11.95 -0.48 -4.38
CA CYS A 132 13.15 -0.76 -5.16
C CYS A 132 14.41 -0.31 -4.43
N ASN A 133 15.25 -1.28 -4.06
CA ASN A 133 16.52 -1.09 -3.39
C ASN A 133 17.50 -2.21 -3.78
N ALA A 134 18.71 -2.19 -3.22
CA ALA A 134 19.77 -3.13 -3.56
C ALA A 134 19.38 -4.62 -3.47
N SER A 135 18.45 -4.97 -2.57
CA SER A 135 17.98 -6.34 -2.34
C SER A 135 16.76 -6.77 -3.16
N THR A 136 16.01 -5.81 -3.73
CA THR A 136 14.76 -6.07 -4.48
C THR A 136 14.87 -5.71 -5.96
N GLN A 137 15.90 -4.95 -6.35
CA GLN A 137 16.09 -4.45 -7.70
C GLN A 137 16.14 -5.55 -8.77
N GLU A 138 16.69 -6.73 -8.47
CA GLU A 138 16.77 -7.83 -9.45
C GLU A 138 15.38 -8.32 -9.87
N GLU A 139 14.46 -8.35 -8.90
CA GLU A 139 13.08 -8.77 -9.14
C GLU A 139 12.25 -7.63 -9.76
N ILE A 140 12.30 -6.44 -9.16
CA ILE A 140 11.52 -5.27 -9.56
C ILE A 140 11.95 -4.73 -10.93
N LEU A 141 13.25 -4.81 -11.26
CA LEU A 141 13.81 -4.35 -12.53
C LEU A 141 14.10 -5.52 -13.48
N SER A 142 13.44 -6.66 -13.28
CA SER A 142 13.50 -7.76 -14.23
C SER A 142 13.02 -7.29 -15.62
N PRO A 143 13.54 -7.86 -16.73
CA PRO A 143 13.23 -7.38 -18.07
C PRO A 143 11.73 -7.31 -18.38
N GLU A 144 10.96 -8.26 -17.84
CA GLU A 144 9.51 -8.31 -18.04
C GLU A 144 8.79 -7.18 -17.30
N VAL A 145 9.19 -6.89 -16.06
CA VAL A 145 8.58 -5.80 -15.27
C VAL A 145 8.95 -4.44 -15.87
N VAL A 146 10.22 -4.25 -16.27
CA VAL A 146 10.66 -3.01 -16.94
C VAL A 146 9.88 -2.78 -18.24
N ARG A 147 9.61 -3.84 -19.02
CA ARG A 147 8.79 -3.76 -20.24
C ARG A 147 7.40 -3.21 -19.93
N ILE A 148 6.72 -3.75 -18.93
CA ILE A 148 5.39 -3.30 -18.48
C ILE A 148 5.44 -1.83 -18.02
N ILE A 149 6.44 -1.44 -17.23
CA ILE A 149 6.60 -0.07 -16.76
C ILE A 149 6.82 0.90 -17.94
N ARG A 150 7.61 0.51 -18.96
CA ARG A 150 7.78 1.31 -20.18
C ARG A 150 6.48 1.46 -20.97
N GLU A 151 5.68 0.40 -21.08
CA GLU A 151 4.34 0.47 -21.70
C GLU A 151 3.45 1.48 -20.97
N TYR A 152 3.45 1.50 -19.63
CA TYR A 152 2.72 2.51 -18.86
C TYR A 152 3.27 3.93 -19.03
N SER A 153 4.59 4.09 -19.13
CA SER A 153 5.23 5.39 -19.33
C SER A 153 4.86 6.05 -20.67
N ALA A 154 4.48 5.24 -21.67
CA ALA A 154 4.04 5.69 -22.99
C ALA A 154 2.52 5.94 -23.07
N ALA A 155 1.75 5.52 -22.06
CA ALA A 155 0.28 5.56 -22.06
C ALA A 155 -0.32 6.90 -21.56
N GLU A 156 0.33 8.03 -21.85
CA GLU A 156 -0.06 9.37 -21.38
C GLU A 156 -1.52 9.74 -21.68
N THR A 157 -2.02 9.30 -22.84
CA THR A 157 -3.38 9.61 -23.32
C THR A 157 -4.47 8.81 -22.60
N VAL A 158 -4.11 7.71 -21.93
CA VAL A 158 -5.05 6.83 -21.22
C VAL A 158 -5.16 7.23 -19.76
N ASN A 159 -4.04 7.59 -19.12
CA ASN A 159 -4.02 8.18 -17.79
C ASN A 159 -2.64 8.79 -17.47
N SER A 160 -2.61 10.11 -17.27
CA SER A 160 -1.40 10.85 -16.96
C SER A 160 -0.76 10.45 -15.62
N SER A 161 -1.53 9.95 -14.66
CA SER A 161 -1.02 9.60 -13.32
C SER A 161 -0.09 8.40 -13.33
N PHE A 162 -0.49 7.26 -13.93
CA PHE A 162 0.39 6.08 -13.99
C PHE A 162 1.60 6.35 -14.90
N SER A 163 1.39 7.07 -16.01
CA SER A 163 2.48 7.46 -16.91
C SER A 163 3.58 8.24 -16.18
N ASN A 164 3.19 9.22 -15.36
CA ASN A 164 4.16 10.02 -14.60
C ASN A 164 4.91 9.18 -13.54
N MET A 165 4.20 8.28 -12.84
CA MET A 165 4.84 7.40 -11.85
C MET A 165 5.78 6.38 -12.50
N ALA A 166 5.37 5.80 -13.63
CA ALA A 166 6.21 4.88 -14.40
C ALA A 166 7.50 5.55 -14.89
N LYS A 167 7.40 6.77 -15.44
CA LYS A 167 8.57 7.59 -15.82
C LYS A 167 9.48 7.86 -14.64
N ALA A 168 8.92 8.32 -13.51
CA ALA A 168 9.70 8.59 -12.31
C ALA A 168 10.46 7.36 -11.80
N LEU A 169 9.88 6.16 -11.92
CA LEU A 169 10.55 4.90 -11.58
C LEU A 169 11.69 4.59 -12.56
N LEU A 170 11.44 4.68 -13.87
CA LEU A 170 12.45 4.43 -14.91
C LEU A 170 13.62 5.42 -14.81
N ASP A 171 13.34 6.72 -14.69
CA ASP A 171 14.35 7.77 -14.54
C ASP A 171 15.24 7.55 -13.30
N LYS A 172 14.66 6.98 -12.23
CA LYS A 172 15.35 6.77 -10.96
C LYS A 172 16.19 5.49 -10.89
N TYR A 173 15.90 4.48 -11.71
CA TYR A 173 16.53 3.17 -11.54
C TYR A 173 17.04 2.51 -12.82
N VAL A 174 16.63 3.00 -14.00
CA VAL A 174 16.90 2.34 -15.29
C VAL A 174 17.60 3.28 -16.27
N ASP A 175 17.05 4.48 -16.50
CA ASP A 175 17.44 5.37 -17.60
C ASP A 175 18.60 6.34 -17.22
N HIS A 176 19.55 5.87 -16.40
CA HIS A 176 20.73 6.63 -15.95
C HIS A 176 21.84 6.75 -16.98
#